data_AF-A0A2V5IBZ8-F1
#
_entry.id   AF-A0A2V5IBZ8-F1
#
_cell.length_a   1.000
_cell.length_b   1.000
_cell.length_c   1.000
_cell.angle_alpha   90.00
_cell.angle_beta   90.00
_cell.angle_gamma   90.00
#
_symmetry.space_group_name_H-M   'P 1'
#
loop_
_entity.id
_entity.type
_entity.pdbx_description
1 polymer ?
#
loop_
_entity_poly.entity_id
_entity_poly.type
_entity_poly.pdbx_seq_one_letter_code
_entity_poly.pdbx_strand_id
1 'polypeptide(L)'
;MASLENHDPISITSPSDLKIVIIEKLPKSEGNEPQAPKSKTMAVNRATLIKGCQYFQNMLACHRWTESDSNTITLQDDHIVAMEILLRKLHASLGAMSVQEVSVADVWHLVLACDKYGLSPKEFRGWFASWAKHAATQIDTLYGRDERIYYRQTLSETHITERNPTKVDQMHLPPRILQQMNAVRGRLRNIAHKGLFDRIARILQVSSAPCCERTVFEFFCELQRISVWPFEDCMRHCSIDDLVFRMKQFDATKMRGYTDPETKKPVACFFCEHDWKAVVAGAAKRVEAYFDGLCLDCMDLTKNLHKGGDRDRDYWAYMLPRDRYDENCRIKHGEPTWYFSFMGRREKKGLIADV
;
A
#
# COMPACT_ATOMS: atom_id res chain seq x y z
N MET A 1 36.34 0.68 25.25
CA MET A 1 35.67 1.99 25.08
C MET A 1 36.01 2.48 23.67
N ALA A 2 35.14 2.25 22.70
CA ALA A 2 35.34 2.74 21.33
C ALA A 2 35.03 4.24 21.30
N SER A 3 35.96 5.03 20.73
CA SER A 3 35.84 6.47 20.59
C SER A 3 34.69 6.83 19.65
N LEU A 4 33.67 7.50 20.18
CA LEU A 4 32.63 8.13 19.39
C LEU A 4 33.27 9.27 18.58
N GLU A 5 33.18 9.24 17.25
CA GLU A 5 33.61 10.34 16.38
C GLU A 5 32.85 11.61 16.77
N ASN A 6 33.57 12.55 17.38
CA ASN A 6 32.99 13.74 17.99
C ASN A 6 32.83 14.83 16.92
N HIS A 7 31.80 14.69 16.09
CA HIS A 7 31.36 15.79 15.23
C HIS A 7 30.76 16.92 16.08
N ASP A 8 30.93 18.17 15.62
CA ASP A 8 30.32 19.33 16.28
C ASP A 8 28.82 19.13 16.53
N PRO A 9 28.32 19.52 17.71
CA PRO A 9 26.93 19.32 18.09
C PRO A 9 26.01 20.13 17.17
N ILE A 10 24.91 19.50 16.73
CA ILE A 10 23.88 20.19 15.96
C ILE A 10 23.16 21.16 16.88
N SER A 11 23.17 22.44 16.55
CA SER A 11 22.41 23.45 17.30
C SER A 11 20.94 23.47 16.85
N ILE A 12 20.04 23.03 17.72
CA ILE A 12 18.59 23.06 17.48
C ILE A 12 18.00 24.43 17.87
N THR A 13 18.58 25.05 18.90
CA THR A 13 18.17 26.35 19.42
C THR A 13 19.35 27.07 20.09
N SER A 14 19.23 28.39 20.22
CA SER A 14 20.14 29.23 21.00
C SER A 14 19.32 30.24 21.81
N PRO A 15 19.49 30.33 23.13
CA PRO A 15 20.44 29.57 23.97
C PRO A 15 19.99 28.11 24.22
N SER A 16 20.96 27.20 24.39
CA SER A 16 20.75 25.80 24.76
C SER A 16 21.37 25.48 26.13
N ASP A 17 20.71 24.62 26.90
CA ASP A 17 21.09 24.24 28.29
C ASP A 17 21.11 22.71 28.50
N LEU A 18 20.78 21.93 27.46
CA LEU A 18 20.76 20.47 27.48
C LEU A 18 21.36 19.92 26.18
N LYS A 19 22.17 18.87 26.32
CA LYS A 19 22.69 18.07 25.21
C LYS A 19 21.95 16.75 25.14
N ILE A 20 21.48 16.38 23.96
CA ILE A 20 20.88 15.08 23.69
C ILE A 20 21.82 14.30 22.76
N VAL A 21 22.28 13.15 23.21
CA VAL A 21 23.06 12.20 22.43
C VAL A 21 22.10 11.18 21.84
N ILE A 22 21.94 11.18 20.52
CA ILE A 22 21.14 10.19 19.80
C ILE A 22 22.07 9.06 19.37
N ILE A 23 21.70 7.82 19.67
CA ILE A 23 22.43 6.62 19.27
C ILE A 23 21.53 5.78 18.37
N GLU A 24 21.96 5.57 17.13
CA GLU A 24 21.25 4.74 16.15
C GLU A 24 21.43 3.26 16.45
N LYS A 25 20.33 2.51 16.31
CA LYS A 25 20.35 1.06 16.40
C LYS A 25 21.16 0.49 15.24
N LEU A 26 22.23 -0.24 15.56
CA LEU A 26 22.98 -0.98 14.55
C LEU A 26 22.08 -2.10 13.98
N PRO A 27 22.04 -2.29 12.65
CA PRO A 27 21.46 -3.50 12.09
C PRO A 27 22.24 -4.70 12.67
N LYS A 28 21.52 -5.74 13.11
CA LYS A 28 22.16 -6.99 13.53
C LYS A 28 22.96 -7.52 12.33
N SER A 29 24.28 -7.48 12.39
CA SER A 29 25.10 -8.06 11.34
C SER A 29 25.02 -9.58 11.44
N GLU A 30 24.50 -10.23 10.41
CA GLU A 30 24.83 -11.63 10.17
C GLU A 30 26.28 -11.65 9.68
N GLY A 31 27.22 -11.85 10.62
CA GLY A 31 28.52 -12.43 10.30
C GLY A 31 29.69 -11.51 9.95
N ASN A 32 29.68 -10.20 10.21
CA ASN A 32 30.89 -9.36 10.09
C ASN A 32 30.99 -8.29 11.18
N GLU A 33 32.24 -7.87 11.46
CA GLU A 33 32.74 -7.05 12.58
C GLU A 33 31.75 -6.00 13.15
N PRO A 34 31.76 -5.78 14.49
CA PRO A 34 30.89 -4.81 15.14
C PRO A 34 31.21 -3.39 14.65
N GLN A 35 30.37 -2.87 13.74
CA GLN A 35 30.39 -1.45 13.40
C GLN A 35 30.08 -0.64 14.65
N ALA A 36 30.84 0.44 14.88
CA ALA A 36 30.55 1.36 15.97
C ALA A 36 29.16 2.00 15.74
N PRO A 37 28.34 2.16 16.79
CA PRO A 37 27.03 2.77 16.65
C PRO A 37 27.19 4.22 16.21
N LYS A 38 26.42 4.61 15.18
CA LYS A 38 26.35 6.01 14.76
C LYS A 38 25.71 6.81 15.87
N SER A 39 26.30 7.96 16.20
CA SER A 39 25.75 8.85 17.20
C SER A 39 25.88 10.31 16.78
N LYS A 40 24.98 11.15 17.29
CA LYS A 40 25.05 12.60 17.09
C LYS A 40 24.56 13.32 18.35
N THR A 41 25.26 14.39 18.71
CA THR A 41 24.86 15.27 19.81
C THR A 41 24.07 16.45 19.28
N MET A 42 22.95 16.78 19.91
CA MET A 42 22.08 17.90 19.57
C MET A 42 21.91 18.80 20.79
N ALA A 43 22.09 20.10 20.61
CA ALA A 43 21.96 21.10 21.67
C ALA A 43 20.55 21.72 21.65
N VAL A 44 19.84 21.61 22.77
CA VAL A 44 18.40 21.95 22.90
C VAL A 44 18.13 22.78 24.16
N ASN A 45 16.93 23.31 24.28
CA ASN A 45 16.45 23.98 25.48
C ASN A 45 15.53 23.03 26.29
N ARG A 46 15.94 22.70 27.50
CA ARG A 46 15.26 21.78 28.42
C ARG A 46 13.83 22.22 28.73
N ALA A 47 13.63 23.50 29.02
CA ALA A 47 12.31 24.02 29.38
C ALA A 47 11.32 23.90 28.20
N THR A 48 11.79 24.12 26.97
CA THR A 48 11.00 23.95 25.74
C THR A 48 10.58 22.49 25.55
N LEU A 49 11.48 21.53 25.79
CA LEU A 49 11.15 20.10 25.69
C LEU A 49 10.11 19.66 26.72
N ILE A 50 10.29 20.07 27.99
CA ILE A 50 9.35 19.78 29.08
C ILE A 50 7.96 20.34 28.76
N LYS A 51 7.88 21.54 28.19
CA LYS A 51 6.61 22.16 27.82
C LYS A 51 5.97 21.53 26.58
N GLY A 52 6.79 21.08 25.62
CA GLY A 52 6.33 20.65 24.30
C GLY A 52 6.04 19.16 24.17
N CYS A 53 6.50 18.32 25.10
CA CYS A 53 6.40 16.86 24.97
C CYS A 53 6.27 16.17 26.32
N GLN A 54 5.18 15.40 26.50
CA GLN A 54 4.89 14.69 27.74
C GLN A 54 5.99 13.68 28.10
N TYR A 55 6.61 13.03 27.12
CA TYR A 55 7.71 12.10 27.34
C TYR A 55 8.89 12.79 28.03
N PHE A 56 9.36 13.92 27.49
CA PHE A 56 10.45 14.69 28.08
C PHE A 56 10.04 15.38 29.38
N GLN A 57 8.78 15.77 29.53
CA GLN A 57 8.26 16.26 30.81
C GLN A 57 8.43 15.20 31.91
N ASN A 58 7.99 13.96 31.65
CA ASN A 58 8.06 12.88 32.63
C ASN A 58 9.52 12.52 32.99
N MET A 59 10.43 12.61 32.01
CA MET A 59 11.84 12.32 32.19
C MET A 59 12.61 13.43 32.92
N LEU A 60 12.36 14.71 32.56
CA LEU A 60 13.23 15.82 32.96
C LEU A 60 12.65 16.70 34.06
N ALA A 61 11.33 16.70 34.31
CA ALA A 61 10.70 17.62 35.25
C ALA A 61 10.69 17.12 36.71
N CYS A 62 10.79 15.81 36.91
CA CYS A 62 10.83 15.21 38.24
C CYS A 62 12.24 14.73 38.54
N HIS A 63 12.82 15.16 39.67
CA HIS A 63 14.12 14.71 40.24
C HIS A 63 14.17 13.21 40.62
N ARG A 64 13.48 12.39 39.84
CA ARG A 64 13.29 10.95 40.03
C ARG A 64 14.19 10.13 39.11
N TRP A 65 14.72 10.75 38.06
CA TRP A 65 15.54 10.10 37.03
C TRP A 65 16.92 10.72 37.02
N THR A 66 17.96 9.94 36.72
CA THR A 66 19.32 10.48 36.58
C THR A 66 19.41 11.60 35.54
N GLU A 67 18.57 11.49 34.50
CA GLU A 67 18.43 12.40 33.39
C GLU A 67 17.89 13.76 33.81
N SER A 68 17.09 13.85 34.88
CA SER A 68 16.52 15.12 35.33
C SER A 68 17.59 16.06 35.90
N ASP A 69 18.68 15.53 36.44
CA ASP A 69 19.75 16.35 37.02
C ASP A 69 20.96 16.50 36.08
N SER A 70 20.94 15.80 34.95
CA SER A 70 22.02 15.83 33.96
C SER A 70 21.81 16.90 32.89
N ASN A 71 22.88 17.58 32.50
CA ASN A 71 22.91 18.46 31.31
C ASN A 71 23.11 17.68 30.00
N THR A 72 23.21 16.35 30.07
CA THR A 72 23.36 15.46 28.92
C THR A 72 22.48 14.22 29.11
N ILE A 73 21.63 13.93 28.13
CA ILE A 73 20.82 12.69 28.11
C ILE A 73 21.14 11.89 26.85
N THR A 74 20.95 10.58 26.92
CA THR A 74 21.20 9.66 25.79
C THR A 74 19.91 8.97 25.39
N LEU A 75 19.55 9.06 24.11
CA LEU A 75 18.40 8.38 23.54
C LEU A 75 18.88 7.25 22.64
N GLN A 76 18.49 6.02 23.00
CA GLN A 76 18.90 4.80 22.33
C GLN A 76 17.87 4.38 21.29
N ASP A 77 18.36 3.69 20.26
CA ASP A 77 17.56 3.10 19.18
C ASP A 77 16.70 4.14 18.42
N ASP A 78 17.23 5.34 18.23
CA ASP A 78 16.56 6.42 17.49
C ASP A 78 17.34 6.82 16.23
N HIS A 79 16.60 7.17 15.19
CA HIS A 79 17.17 7.63 13.93
C HIS A 79 17.57 9.11 14.04
N ILE A 80 18.82 9.43 13.70
CA ILE A 80 19.40 10.76 13.95
C ILE A 80 18.59 11.87 13.24
N VAL A 81 18.35 11.74 11.94
CA VAL A 81 17.63 12.76 11.16
C VAL A 81 16.19 12.95 11.64
N ALA A 82 15.48 11.86 11.92
CA ALA A 82 14.11 11.90 12.46
C ALA A 82 14.05 12.64 13.81
N MET A 83 15.01 12.39 14.70
CA MET A 83 15.12 13.10 15.97
C MET A 83 15.44 14.57 15.81
N GLU A 84 16.29 14.94 14.85
CA GLU A 84 16.56 16.34 14.55
C GLU A 84 15.28 17.07 14.10
N ILE A 85 14.51 16.47 13.17
CA ILE A 85 13.23 17.03 12.71
C ILE A 85 12.26 17.20 13.88
N LEU A 86 12.12 16.18 14.72
CA LEU A 86 11.25 16.19 15.90
C LEU A 86 11.65 17.29 16.90
N LEU A 87 12.94 17.38 17.23
CA LEU A 87 13.44 18.39 18.18
C LEU A 87 13.30 19.80 17.61
N ARG A 88 13.58 20.01 16.32
CA ARG A 88 13.34 21.30 15.64
C ARG A 88 11.86 21.67 15.63
N LYS A 89 10.95 20.71 15.50
CA LYS A 89 9.49 20.97 15.61
C LYS A 89 9.10 21.46 17.00
N LEU A 90 9.64 20.84 18.06
CA LEU A 90 9.40 21.25 19.44
C LEU A 90 9.94 22.65 19.73
N HIS A 91 11.05 23.04 19.09
CA HIS A 91 11.70 24.35 19.25
C HIS A 91 11.27 25.41 18.24
N ALA A 92 10.26 25.11 17.40
CA ALA A 92 9.82 25.99 16.32
C ALA A 92 10.97 26.43 15.35
N SER A 93 11.98 25.58 15.17
CA SER A 93 13.17 25.82 14.36
C SER A 93 13.27 24.90 13.13
N LEU A 94 12.15 24.29 12.71
CA LEU A 94 12.08 23.43 11.52
C LEU A 94 12.58 24.10 10.24
N GLY A 95 12.35 25.40 10.09
CA GLY A 95 12.77 26.15 8.89
C GLY A 95 14.29 26.26 8.72
N ALA A 96 15.07 25.93 9.75
CA ALA A 96 16.53 25.93 9.67
C ALA A 96 17.10 24.64 9.06
N MET A 97 16.30 23.58 8.93
CA MET A 97 16.69 22.34 8.24
C MET A 97 16.22 22.41 6.79
N SER A 98 17.10 22.05 5.85
CA SER A 98 16.72 21.91 4.45
C SER A 98 15.90 20.64 4.25
N VAL A 99 14.74 20.75 3.62
CA VAL A 99 13.95 19.57 3.21
C VAL A 99 14.67 18.71 2.16
N GLN A 100 15.73 19.23 1.54
CA GLN A 100 16.50 18.54 0.49
C GLN A 100 17.44 17.47 1.03
N GLU A 101 17.81 17.61 2.31
CA GLU A 101 18.72 16.69 3.00
C GLU A 101 17.97 15.49 3.61
N VAL A 102 16.63 15.48 3.52
CA VAL A 102 15.76 14.50 4.17
C VAL A 102 15.25 13.48 3.14
N SER A 103 15.67 12.23 3.32
CA SER A 103 15.26 11.10 2.49
C SER A 103 13.86 10.58 2.85
N VAL A 104 13.31 9.72 1.98
CA VAL A 104 12.04 9.01 2.26
C VAL A 104 12.17 8.12 3.50
N ALA A 105 13.32 7.48 3.71
CA ALA A 105 13.57 6.64 4.89
C ALA A 105 13.54 7.47 6.18
N ASP A 106 14.07 8.70 6.18
CA ASP A 106 14.04 9.59 7.34
C ASP A 106 12.60 9.93 7.76
N VAL A 107 11.71 10.14 6.78
CA VAL A 107 10.29 10.39 7.02
C VAL A 107 9.59 9.19 7.63
N TRP A 108 9.91 7.97 7.19
CA TRP A 108 9.41 6.75 7.82
C TRP A 108 9.85 6.65 9.29
N HIS A 109 11.13 6.93 9.59
CA HIS A 109 11.63 6.97 10.96
C HIS A 109 11.01 8.09 11.80
N LEU A 110 10.68 9.24 11.20
CA LEU A 110 9.96 10.32 11.87
C LEU A 110 8.58 9.88 12.36
N VAL A 111 7.87 9.03 11.61
CA VAL A 111 6.58 8.49 12.05
C VAL A 111 6.75 7.62 13.30
N LEU A 112 7.79 6.77 13.36
CA LEU A 112 8.09 6.00 14.58
C LEU A 112 8.51 6.89 15.75
N ALA A 113 9.32 7.92 15.50
CA ALA A 113 9.71 8.86 16.54
C ALA A 113 8.47 9.58 17.10
N CYS A 114 7.54 9.99 16.24
CA CYS A 114 6.27 10.58 16.68
C CYS A 114 5.50 9.64 17.62
N ASP A 115 5.38 8.35 17.27
CA ASP A 115 4.73 7.35 18.11
C ASP A 115 5.45 7.17 19.47
N LYS A 116 6.77 6.95 19.44
CA LYS A 116 7.61 6.76 20.65
C LYS A 116 7.55 7.94 21.61
N TYR A 117 7.57 9.17 21.09
CA TYR A 117 7.61 10.40 21.87
C TYR A 117 6.23 11.04 22.09
N GLY A 118 5.15 10.39 21.64
CA GLY A 118 3.78 10.83 21.86
C GLY A 118 3.39 12.12 21.13
N LEU A 119 3.99 12.37 19.97
CA LEU A 119 3.68 13.50 19.11
C LEU A 119 2.78 13.06 17.96
N SER A 120 1.85 13.92 17.54
CA SER A 120 0.99 13.60 16.41
C SER A 120 1.72 13.91 15.09
N PRO A 121 1.85 12.96 14.15
CA PRO A 121 2.41 13.25 12.83
C PRO A 121 1.68 14.38 12.09
N LYS A 122 0.41 14.65 12.44
CA LYS A 122 -0.38 15.76 11.89
C LYS A 122 0.21 17.13 12.22
N GLU A 123 0.97 17.27 13.30
CA GLU A 123 1.62 18.52 13.69
C GLU A 123 2.72 18.94 12.69
N PHE A 124 3.19 18.01 11.87
CA PHE A 124 4.20 18.25 10.84
C PHE A 124 3.58 18.54 9.47
N ARG A 125 2.24 18.66 9.35
CA ARG A 125 1.54 18.78 8.05
C ARG A 125 2.12 19.84 7.12
N GLY A 126 2.42 21.03 7.63
CA GLY A 126 3.00 22.12 6.82
C GLY A 126 4.41 21.79 6.32
N TRP A 127 5.23 21.18 7.17
CA TRP A 127 6.57 20.74 6.81
C TRP A 127 6.53 19.56 5.82
N PHE A 128 5.67 18.57 6.06
CA PHE A 128 5.44 17.45 5.15
C PHE A 128 4.97 17.90 3.78
N ALA A 129 4.12 18.93 3.67
CA ALA A 129 3.71 19.46 2.38
C ALA A 129 4.90 20.04 1.59
N SER A 130 5.78 20.78 2.26
CA SER A 130 7.00 21.32 1.65
C SER A 130 8.00 20.23 1.27
N TRP A 131 8.22 19.25 2.15
CA TRP A 131 9.06 18.09 1.87
C TRP A 131 8.48 17.26 0.73
N ALA A 132 7.18 16.98 0.71
CA ALA A 132 6.53 16.20 -0.34
C ALA A 132 6.66 16.86 -1.72
N LYS A 133 6.60 18.20 -1.80
CA LYS A 133 6.86 18.92 -3.06
C LYS A 133 8.28 18.70 -3.57
N HIS A 134 9.26 18.64 -2.67
CA HIS A 134 10.63 18.31 -3.02
C HIS A 134 10.82 16.82 -3.32
N ALA A 135 10.26 15.94 -2.49
CA ALA A 135 10.30 14.50 -2.68
C ALA A 135 9.65 14.09 -4.00
N ALA A 136 8.57 14.75 -4.45
CA ALA A 136 8.00 14.54 -5.77
C ALA A 136 9.02 14.75 -6.88
N THR A 137 9.86 15.79 -6.79
CA THR A 137 10.96 16.02 -7.75
C THR A 137 12.08 14.98 -7.66
N GLN A 138 12.38 14.45 -6.47
CA GLN A 138 13.31 13.34 -6.28
C GLN A 138 12.73 12.00 -6.78
N ILE A 139 11.44 11.76 -6.55
CA ILE A 139 10.72 10.56 -6.99
C ILE A 139 10.65 10.56 -8.52
N ASP A 140 10.41 11.71 -9.15
CA ASP A 140 10.43 11.85 -10.61
C ASP A 140 11.82 11.59 -11.23
N THR A 141 12.90 11.90 -10.51
CA THR A 141 14.29 11.67 -10.97
C THR A 141 14.81 10.27 -10.65
N LEU A 142 14.41 9.67 -9.52
CA LEU A 142 14.77 8.31 -9.12
C LEU A 142 13.93 7.24 -9.83
N TYR A 143 12.68 7.56 -10.21
CA TYR A 143 11.72 6.59 -10.74
C TYR A 143 11.13 6.96 -12.12
N GLY A 144 11.60 8.04 -12.74
CA GLY A 144 11.37 8.39 -14.14
C GLY A 144 9.96 8.87 -14.46
N ARG A 145 9.67 10.17 -14.25
CA ARG A 145 8.56 10.97 -14.83
C ARG A 145 7.19 10.30 -15.02
N ASP A 146 6.82 9.36 -14.17
CA ASP A 146 5.48 8.80 -14.19
C ASP A 146 5.03 8.72 -12.73
N GLU A 147 4.39 9.78 -12.23
CA GLU A 147 3.73 9.80 -10.91
C GLU A 147 2.77 8.61 -10.74
N ARG A 148 2.34 7.99 -11.86
CA ARG A 148 1.57 6.74 -11.88
C ARG A 148 2.36 5.55 -11.35
N ILE A 149 3.69 5.60 -11.30
CA ILE A 149 4.60 4.55 -10.84
C ILE A 149 4.60 4.39 -9.32
N TYR A 150 4.36 5.42 -8.51
CA TYR A 150 4.26 5.17 -7.06
C TYR A 150 3.04 4.27 -6.72
N TYR A 151 1.98 4.35 -7.54
CA TYR A 151 0.82 3.45 -7.48
C TYR A 151 0.94 2.21 -8.42
N ARG A 152 1.68 2.29 -9.55
CA ARG A 152 1.92 1.21 -10.54
C ARG A 152 3.14 0.33 -10.28
N GLN A 153 4.10 0.72 -9.47
CA GLN A 153 5.29 -0.10 -9.13
C GLN A 153 5.19 -0.77 -7.76
N THR A 154 4.16 -0.47 -6.97
CA THR A 154 3.50 -1.47 -6.11
C THR A 154 2.85 -2.58 -6.94
N LEU A 155 2.69 -2.42 -8.26
CA LEU A 155 2.08 -3.37 -9.20
C LEU A 155 3.08 -3.91 -10.25
N SER A 156 4.39 -3.67 -10.09
CA SER A 156 5.37 -4.23 -11.03
C SER A 156 5.60 -5.70 -10.71
N GLU A 157 5.16 -6.56 -11.64
CA GLU A 157 5.39 -8.01 -11.71
C GLU A 157 4.41 -8.87 -10.92
N THR A 158 3.25 -9.15 -11.52
CA THR A 158 2.25 -10.18 -11.13
C THR A 158 1.58 -10.01 -9.76
N HIS A 159 2.27 -9.44 -8.77
CA HIS A 159 1.89 -9.36 -7.37
C HIS A 159 2.08 -7.95 -6.83
N ILE A 160 1.17 -7.56 -5.93
CA ILE A 160 1.26 -6.36 -5.11
C ILE A 160 2.31 -6.60 -4.03
N THR A 161 3.33 -5.75 -3.99
CA THR A 161 4.41 -5.79 -3.01
C THR A 161 4.52 -4.46 -2.25
N GLU A 162 4.86 -4.51 -0.98
CA GLU A 162 5.18 -3.30 -0.22
C GLU A 162 6.57 -2.80 -0.61
N ARG A 163 6.70 -1.47 -0.80
CA ARG A 163 8.00 -0.80 -0.93
C ARG A 163 8.21 0.12 0.27
N ASN A 164 8.74 -0.44 1.34
CA ASN A 164 9.20 0.30 2.51
C ASN A 164 10.75 0.36 2.47
N PRO A 165 11.37 1.55 2.44
CA PRO A 165 12.83 1.68 2.34
C PRO A 165 13.56 1.39 3.66
N THR A 166 12.83 1.15 4.75
CA THR A 166 13.40 0.86 6.08
C THR A 166 13.53 -0.64 6.30
N LYS A 167 14.40 -1.03 7.23
CA LYS A 167 14.53 -2.42 7.72
C LYS A 167 13.77 -2.64 9.03
N VAL A 168 12.85 -1.74 9.37
CA VAL A 168 12.17 -1.77 10.67
C VAL A 168 10.88 -2.56 10.53
N ASP A 169 10.88 -3.81 10.98
CA ASP A 169 9.74 -4.75 10.87
C ASP A 169 8.39 -4.15 11.27
N GLN A 170 8.38 -3.28 12.29
CA GLN A 170 7.15 -2.65 12.80
C GLN A 170 6.54 -1.62 11.85
N MET A 171 7.32 -1.08 10.90
CA MET A 171 6.84 -0.17 9.87
C MET A 171 6.28 -0.88 8.64
N HIS A 172 6.55 -2.19 8.50
CA HIS A 172 6.04 -2.96 7.39
C HIS A 172 4.56 -3.27 7.57
N LEU A 173 3.81 -3.23 6.47
CA LEU A 173 2.45 -3.69 6.44
C LEU A 173 2.41 -5.17 6.88
N PRO A 174 1.44 -5.56 7.75
CA PRO A 174 1.25 -6.96 8.06
C PRO A 174 1.12 -7.78 6.77
N PRO A 175 1.84 -8.91 6.61
CA PRO A 175 1.87 -9.68 5.37
C PRO A 175 0.47 -10.05 4.85
N ARG A 176 -0.48 -10.22 5.77
CA ARG A 176 -1.88 -10.48 5.46
C ARG A 176 -2.51 -9.40 4.58
N ILE A 177 -2.20 -8.13 4.79
CA ILE A 177 -2.75 -7.03 3.98
C ILE A 177 -2.34 -7.22 2.52
N LEU A 178 -1.06 -7.50 2.27
CA LEU A 178 -0.56 -7.78 0.92
C LEU A 178 -1.15 -9.07 0.33
N GLN A 179 -1.30 -10.12 1.13
CA GLN A 179 -1.94 -11.37 0.70
C GLN A 179 -3.40 -11.14 0.27
N GLN A 180 -4.18 -10.42 1.07
CA GLN A 180 -5.58 -10.11 0.75
C GLN A 180 -5.67 -9.25 -0.51
N MET A 181 -4.78 -8.27 -0.66
CA MET A 181 -4.75 -7.44 -1.86
C MET A 181 -4.42 -8.23 -3.13
N ASN A 182 -3.49 -9.16 -3.05
CA ASN A 182 -3.19 -10.08 -4.15
C ASN A 182 -4.36 -11.04 -4.45
N ALA A 183 -5.04 -11.55 -3.42
CA ALA A 183 -6.22 -12.39 -3.57
C ALA A 183 -7.36 -11.63 -4.26
N VAL A 184 -7.61 -10.37 -3.88
CA VAL A 184 -8.56 -9.47 -4.56
C VAL A 184 -8.19 -9.32 -6.03
N ARG A 185 -6.93 -8.98 -6.34
CA ARG A 185 -6.45 -8.82 -7.73
C ARG A 185 -6.73 -10.08 -8.55
N GLY A 186 -6.40 -11.26 -8.01
CA GLY A 186 -6.69 -12.55 -8.65
C GLY A 186 -8.18 -12.80 -8.84
N ARG A 187 -9.01 -12.41 -7.87
CA ARG A 187 -10.47 -12.56 -7.96
C ARG A 187 -11.09 -11.66 -9.03
N LEU A 188 -10.69 -10.38 -9.08
CA LEU A 188 -11.14 -9.42 -10.08
C LEU A 188 -10.74 -9.86 -11.49
N ARG A 189 -9.52 -10.38 -11.65
CA ARG A 189 -9.06 -11.01 -12.90
C ARG A 189 -9.98 -12.15 -13.33
N ASN A 190 -10.34 -13.05 -12.42
CA ASN A 190 -11.22 -14.18 -12.74
C ASN A 190 -12.63 -13.73 -13.13
N ILE A 191 -13.16 -12.67 -12.50
CA ILE A 191 -14.46 -12.08 -12.85
C ILE A 191 -14.41 -11.48 -14.25
N ALA A 192 -13.35 -10.74 -14.58
CA ALA A 192 -13.15 -10.17 -15.91
C ALA A 192 -13.03 -11.27 -16.98
N HIS A 193 -12.21 -12.28 -16.73
CA HIS A 193 -12.01 -13.41 -17.65
C HIS A 193 -13.34 -14.12 -17.95
N LYS A 194 -14.08 -14.54 -16.91
CA LYS A 194 -15.40 -15.17 -17.09
C LYS A 194 -16.36 -14.27 -17.83
N GLY A 195 -16.41 -12.99 -17.43
CA GLY A 195 -17.29 -12.01 -18.05
C GLY A 195 -17.05 -11.79 -19.54
N LEU A 196 -15.80 -11.87 -19.98
CA LEU A 196 -15.41 -11.72 -21.39
C LEU A 196 -15.58 -13.02 -22.20
N PHE A 197 -15.19 -14.17 -21.62
CA PHE A 197 -14.97 -15.38 -22.41
C PHE A 197 -16.02 -16.48 -22.24
N ASP A 198 -16.89 -16.45 -21.21
CA ASP A 198 -17.91 -17.49 -21.02
C ASP A 198 -18.89 -17.60 -22.19
N ARG A 199 -19.16 -16.49 -22.89
CA ARG A 199 -20.02 -16.49 -24.08
C ARG A 199 -19.30 -17.06 -25.30
N ILE A 200 -18.03 -16.68 -25.51
CA ILE A 200 -17.19 -17.19 -26.59
C ILE A 200 -17.00 -18.71 -26.43
N ALA A 201 -16.71 -19.18 -25.22
CA ALA A 201 -16.60 -20.60 -24.91
C ALA A 201 -17.88 -21.38 -25.28
N ARG A 202 -19.06 -20.81 -24.99
CA ARG A 202 -20.35 -21.42 -25.37
C ARG A 202 -20.55 -21.48 -26.88
N ILE A 203 -20.14 -20.46 -27.63
CA ILE A 203 -20.22 -20.48 -29.11
C ILE A 203 -19.37 -21.63 -29.65
N LEU A 204 -18.11 -21.74 -29.20
CA LEU A 204 -17.17 -22.77 -29.63
C LEU A 204 -17.61 -24.19 -29.28
N GLN A 205 -18.37 -24.38 -28.19
CA GLN A 205 -18.89 -25.68 -27.79
C GLN A 205 -20.11 -26.15 -28.61
N VAL A 206 -20.92 -25.21 -29.09
CA VAL A 206 -22.25 -25.52 -29.65
C VAL A 206 -22.28 -25.44 -31.18
N SER A 207 -21.39 -24.66 -31.80
CA SER A 207 -21.45 -24.41 -33.24
C SER A 207 -20.06 -24.30 -33.85
N SER A 208 -19.87 -24.99 -34.98
CA SER A 208 -18.74 -24.83 -35.90
C SER A 208 -19.13 -24.07 -37.17
N ALA A 209 -20.23 -23.29 -37.12
CA ALA A 209 -20.68 -22.54 -38.29
C ALA A 209 -19.66 -21.44 -38.66
N PRO A 210 -19.40 -21.18 -39.96
CA PRO A 210 -18.46 -20.13 -40.39
C PRO A 210 -18.75 -18.73 -39.82
N CYS A 211 -20.03 -18.41 -39.58
CA CYS A 211 -20.43 -17.16 -38.95
C CYS A 211 -19.99 -17.06 -37.48
N CYS A 212 -19.97 -18.17 -36.76
CA CYS A 212 -19.52 -18.27 -35.37
C CYS A 212 -18.00 -18.11 -35.30
N GLU A 213 -17.25 -18.78 -36.19
CA GLU A 213 -15.80 -18.63 -36.30
C GLU A 213 -15.40 -17.17 -36.56
N ARG A 214 -16.08 -16.52 -37.53
CA ARG A 214 -15.90 -15.11 -37.82
C ARG A 214 -16.17 -14.25 -36.59
N THR A 215 -17.27 -14.48 -35.90
CA THR A 215 -17.64 -13.70 -34.70
C THR A 215 -16.59 -13.81 -33.61
N VAL A 216 -16.09 -15.02 -33.34
CA VAL A 216 -15.03 -15.25 -32.34
C VAL A 216 -13.73 -14.54 -32.74
N PHE A 217 -13.33 -14.67 -34.00
CA PHE A 217 -12.15 -14.00 -34.53
C PHE A 217 -12.24 -12.47 -34.40
N GLU A 218 -13.34 -11.87 -34.85
CA GLU A 218 -13.54 -10.42 -34.80
C GLU A 218 -13.64 -9.90 -33.37
N PHE A 219 -14.19 -10.69 -32.44
CA PHE A 219 -14.20 -10.36 -31.01
C PHE A 219 -12.77 -10.26 -30.46
N PHE A 220 -11.89 -11.23 -30.77
CA PHE A 220 -10.50 -11.17 -30.36
C PHE A 220 -9.71 -10.04 -31.04
N CYS A 221 -9.97 -9.76 -32.32
CA CYS A 221 -9.38 -8.59 -33.00
C CYS A 221 -9.78 -7.28 -32.31
N GLU A 222 -11.04 -7.16 -31.90
CA GLU A 222 -11.50 -5.96 -31.20
C GLU A 222 -10.92 -5.85 -29.78
N LEU A 223 -10.83 -6.96 -29.04
CA LEU A 223 -10.11 -6.99 -27.75
C LEU A 223 -8.61 -6.68 -27.90
N GLN A 224 -7.98 -7.09 -29.00
CA GLN A 224 -6.60 -6.75 -29.31
C GLN A 224 -6.44 -5.27 -29.60
N ARG A 225 -7.37 -4.67 -30.36
CA ARG A 225 -7.38 -3.22 -30.67
C ARG A 225 -7.38 -2.36 -29.40
N ILE A 226 -8.16 -2.76 -28.39
CA ILE A 226 -8.21 -2.07 -27.09
C ILE A 226 -7.12 -2.55 -26.11
N SER A 227 -6.16 -3.36 -26.56
CA SER A 227 -5.04 -3.88 -25.75
C SER A 227 -5.50 -4.68 -24.51
N VAL A 228 -6.60 -5.45 -24.64
CA VAL A 228 -7.07 -6.41 -23.64
C VAL A 228 -6.62 -7.84 -24.01
N TRP A 229 -6.41 -8.14 -25.29
CA TRP A 229 -5.89 -9.43 -25.75
C TRP A 229 -4.40 -9.35 -26.11
N PRO A 230 -3.55 -10.33 -25.73
CA PRO A 230 -3.84 -11.49 -24.87
C PRO A 230 -4.18 -11.10 -23.43
N PHE A 231 -5.22 -11.70 -22.87
CA PHE A 231 -5.75 -11.32 -21.56
C PHE A 231 -4.73 -11.50 -20.43
N GLU A 232 -3.98 -12.60 -20.49
CA GLU A 232 -2.95 -12.94 -19.52
C GLU A 232 -1.81 -11.90 -19.47
N ASP A 233 -1.37 -11.45 -20.64
CA ASP A 233 -0.32 -10.44 -20.76
C ASP A 233 -0.84 -9.06 -20.33
N CYS A 234 -2.08 -8.72 -20.69
CA CYS A 234 -2.74 -7.50 -20.22
C CYS A 234 -2.76 -7.48 -18.68
N MET A 235 -3.18 -8.56 -18.05
CA MET A 235 -3.27 -8.66 -16.59
C MET A 235 -1.93 -8.70 -15.87
N ARG A 236 -0.83 -8.99 -16.57
CA ARG A 236 0.52 -8.93 -16.00
C ARG A 236 1.00 -7.49 -15.81
N HIS A 237 0.62 -6.60 -16.73
CA HIS A 237 1.19 -5.25 -16.83
C HIS A 237 0.20 -4.12 -16.58
N CYS A 238 -1.09 -4.43 -16.40
CA CYS A 238 -2.13 -3.43 -16.18
C CYS A 238 -2.66 -3.47 -14.73
N SER A 239 -3.10 -2.31 -14.26
CA SER A 239 -4.01 -2.24 -13.09
C SER A 239 -5.40 -2.72 -13.48
N ILE A 240 -6.26 -2.97 -12.49
CA ILE A 240 -7.68 -3.29 -12.74
C ILE A 240 -8.38 -2.10 -13.40
N ASP A 241 -8.08 -0.87 -12.97
CA ASP A 241 -8.66 0.34 -13.57
C ASP A 241 -8.24 0.51 -15.02
N ASP A 242 -6.97 0.24 -15.35
CA ASP A 242 -6.46 0.28 -16.73
C ASP A 242 -7.20 -0.77 -17.61
N LEU A 243 -7.41 -1.98 -17.08
CA LEU A 243 -8.21 -3.02 -17.77
C LEU A 243 -9.63 -2.51 -18.04
N VAL A 244 -10.33 -2.04 -17.01
CA VAL A 244 -11.71 -1.60 -17.14
C VAL A 244 -11.83 -0.41 -18.09
N PHE A 245 -10.92 0.54 -17.98
CA PHE A 245 -10.83 1.68 -18.90
C PHE A 245 -10.72 1.21 -20.36
N ARG A 246 -9.86 0.22 -20.65
CA ARG A 246 -9.74 -0.37 -21.99
C ARG A 246 -11.01 -1.09 -22.42
N MET A 247 -11.63 -1.88 -21.55
CA MET A 247 -12.89 -2.58 -21.85
C MET A 247 -14.02 -1.61 -22.23
N LYS A 248 -14.07 -0.42 -21.63
CA LYS A 248 -15.04 0.63 -21.98
C LYS A 248 -14.86 1.19 -23.40
N GLN A 249 -13.68 1.00 -24.01
CA GLN A 249 -13.41 1.42 -25.39
C GLN A 249 -13.83 0.39 -26.44
N PHE A 250 -14.39 -0.75 -26.02
CA PHE A 250 -14.86 -1.80 -26.94
C PHE A 250 -15.96 -1.27 -27.86
N ASP A 251 -15.80 -1.50 -29.15
CA ASP A 251 -16.71 -1.04 -30.19
C ASP A 251 -17.18 -2.22 -31.06
N ALA A 252 -18.40 -2.69 -30.79
CA ALA A 252 -19.01 -3.79 -31.54
C ALA A 252 -19.17 -3.48 -33.04
N THR A 253 -19.17 -2.21 -33.46
CA THR A 253 -19.26 -1.84 -34.88
C THR A 253 -17.98 -2.18 -35.65
N LYS A 254 -16.86 -2.41 -34.96
CA LYS A 254 -15.60 -2.87 -35.54
C LYS A 254 -15.59 -4.38 -35.82
N MET A 255 -16.55 -5.13 -35.25
CA MET A 255 -16.68 -6.56 -35.51
C MET A 255 -17.41 -6.79 -36.83
N ARG A 256 -16.69 -7.32 -37.83
CA ARG A 256 -17.32 -7.60 -39.13
C ARG A 256 -18.26 -8.80 -39.04
N GLY A 257 -19.50 -8.61 -39.50
CA GLY A 257 -20.46 -9.70 -39.65
C GLY A 257 -20.03 -10.72 -40.72
N TYR A 258 -20.63 -11.91 -40.68
CA TYR A 258 -20.45 -12.92 -41.70
C TYR A 258 -21.48 -12.77 -42.83
N THR A 259 -20.99 -12.68 -44.06
CA THR A 259 -21.79 -12.72 -45.28
C THR A 259 -21.63 -14.07 -45.92
N ASP A 260 -22.75 -14.74 -46.19
CA ASP A 260 -22.77 -16.03 -46.85
C ASP A 260 -22.21 -15.90 -48.30
N PRO A 261 -21.18 -16.69 -48.67
CA PRO A 261 -20.55 -16.60 -49.98
C PRO A 261 -21.47 -16.92 -51.16
N GLU A 262 -22.46 -17.78 -50.97
CA GLU A 262 -23.39 -18.24 -52.01
C GLU A 262 -24.52 -17.23 -52.21
N THR A 263 -25.16 -16.82 -51.12
CA THR A 263 -26.33 -15.93 -51.16
C THR A 263 -25.96 -14.45 -51.18
N LYS A 264 -24.70 -14.11 -50.88
CA LYS A 264 -24.18 -12.74 -50.72
C LYS A 264 -24.94 -11.90 -49.69
N LYS A 265 -25.64 -12.54 -48.74
CA LYS A 265 -26.44 -11.88 -47.71
C LYS A 265 -25.84 -12.08 -46.32
N PRO A 266 -26.02 -11.12 -45.39
CA PRO A 266 -25.69 -11.32 -43.99
C PRO A 266 -26.45 -12.50 -43.42
N VAL A 267 -25.77 -13.32 -42.63
CA VAL A 267 -26.41 -14.45 -41.92
C VAL A 267 -26.97 -13.98 -40.58
N ALA A 268 -28.27 -14.09 -40.40
CA ALA A 268 -28.92 -13.91 -39.11
C ALA A 268 -28.67 -15.18 -38.26
N CYS A 269 -27.79 -15.09 -37.27
CA CYS A 269 -27.43 -16.21 -36.41
C CYS A 269 -27.64 -15.82 -34.95
N PHE A 270 -28.51 -16.55 -34.24
CA PHE A 270 -28.81 -16.32 -32.83
C PHE A 270 -27.57 -16.29 -31.91
N PHE A 271 -26.52 -17.05 -32.25
CA PHE A 271 -25.27 -17.06 -31.47
C PHE A 271 -24.40 -15.84 -31.74
N CYS A 272 -24.41 -15.31 -32.97
CA CYS A 272 -23.55 -14.21 -33.43
C CYS A 272 -24.18 -12.84 -33.16
N GLU A 273 -25.51 -12.75 -33.28
CA GLU A 273 -26.34 -11.55 -33.12
C GLU A 273 -26.60 -11.24 -31.64
N HIS A 274 -25.51 -11.09 -30.89
CA HIS A 274 -25.54 -10.69 -29.50
C HIS A 274 -24.99 -9.28 -29.33
N ASP A 275 -25.47 -8.57 -28.31
CA ASP A 275 -24.92 -7.26 -27.98
C ASP A 275 -23.55 -7.43 -27.28
N TRP A 276 -22.51 -7.62 -28.09
CA TRP A 276 -21.13 -7.79 -27.62
C TRP A 276 -20.63 -6.58 -26.82
N LYS A 277 -21.12 -5.37 -27.14
CA LYS A 277 -20.81 -4.18 -26.36
C LYS A 277 -21.40 -4.28 -24.96
N ALA A 278 -22.65 -4.71 -24.83
CA ALA A 278 -23.26 -4.95 -23.52
C ALA A 278 -22.57 -6.09 -22.74
N VAL A 279 -22.08 -7.14 -23.42
CA VAL A 279 -21.30 -8.21 -22.77
C VAL A 279 -20.03 -7.64 -22.13
N VAL A 280 -19.22 -6.91 -22.90
CA VAL A 280 -17.95 -6.33 -22.41
C VAL A 280 -18.20 -5.25 -21.36
N ALA A 281 -19.17 -4.36 -21.57
CA ALA A 281 -19.56 -3.33 -20.60
C ALA A 281 -20.09 -3.95 -19.30
N GLY A 282 -20.88 -5.03 -19.40
CA GLY A 282 -21.37 -5.76 -18.24
C GLY A 282 -20.25 -6.44 -17.45
N ALA A 283 -19.24 -6.98 -18.14
CA ALA A 283 -18.04 -7.51 -17.48
C ALA A 283 -17.27 -6.41 -16.75
N ALA A 284 -17.03 -5.27 -17.40
CA ALA A 284 -16.38 -4.12 -16.78
C ALA A 284 -17.11 -3.63 -15.53
N LYS A 285 -18.43 -3.46 -15.62
CA LYS A 285 -19.27 -3.03 -14.49
C LYS A 285 -19.22 -4.00 -13.32
N ARG A 286 -19.20 -5.32 -13.58
CA ARG A 286 -19.08 -6.34 -12.51
C ARG A 286 -17.72 -6.28 -11.82
N VAL A 287 -16.65 -5.97 -12.54
CA VAL A 287 -15.31 -5.81 -11.97
C VAL A 287 -15.27 -4.56 -11.09
N GLU A 288 -15.75 -3.42 -11.58
CA GLU A 288 -15.77 -2.16 -10.82
C GLU A 288 -16.58 -2.25 -9.53
N ALA A 289 -17.75 -2.91 -9.58
CA ALA A 289 -18.66 -2.98 -8.45
C ALA A 289 -18.33 -4.10 -7.45
N TYR A 290 -17.30 -4.92 -7.71
CA TYR A 290 -17.03 -6.08 -6.86
C TYR A 290 -16.34 -5.73 -5.55
N PHE A 291 -15.42 -4.76 -5.55
CA PHE A 291 -14.56 -4.50 -4.40
C PHE A 291 -14.29 -3.00 -4.22
N ASP A 292 -14.66 -2.48 -3.05
CA ASP A 292 -14.59 -1.05 -2.72
C ASP A 292 -13.24 -0.64 -2.09
N GLY A 293 -12.33 -1.59 -1.87
CA GLY A 293 -11.12 -1.39 -1.07
C GLY A 293 -11.14 -2.17 0.24
N LEU A 294 -10.03 -2.11 0.99
CA LEU A 294 -9.96 -2.67 2.34
C LEU A 294 -10.60 -1.70 3.34
N CYS A 295 -11.48 -2.23 4.20
CA CYS A 295 -12.16 -1.48 5.24
C CYS A 295 -11.38 -1.57 6.56
N LEU A 296 -10.82 -0.43 6.99
CA LEU A 296 -10.05 -0.35 8.24
C LEU A 296 -10.90 -0.68 9.47
N ASP A 297 -12.19 -0.35 9.47
CA ASP A 297 -13.10 -0.71 10.57
C ASP A 297 -13.29 -2.22 10.67
N CYS A 298 -13.47 -2.90 9.54
CA CYS A 298 -13.51 -4.37 9.49
C CYS A 298 -12.21 -4.98 9.98
N MET A 299 -11.07 -4.41 9.57
CA MET A 299 -9.76 -4.89 10.00
C MET A 299 -9.59 -4.78 11.51
N ASP A 300 -9.91 -3.62 12.09
CA ASP A 300 -9.78 -3.37 13.53
C ASP A 300 -10.70 -4.27 14.35
N LEU A 301 -11.97 -4.40 13.94
CA LEU A 301 -12.95 -5.26 14.60
C LEU A 301 -12.53 -6.73 14.62
N THR A 302 -11.77 -7.18 13.62
CA THR A 302 -11.42 -8.60 13.43
C THR A 302 -9.97 -8.92 13.82
N LYS A 303 -9.17 -7.91 14.21
CA LYS A 303 -7.74 -8.07 14.54
C LYS A 303 -7.50 -8.86 15.82
N ASN A 304 -8.47 -8.94 16.74
CA ASN A 304 -8.32 -9.58 18.05
C ASN A 304 -9.66 -10.09 18.63
N LEU A 305 -10.40 -10.93 17.89
CA LEU A 305 -11.73 -11.39 18.34
C LEU A 305 -11.71 -12.07 19.72
N HIS A 306 -10.74 -12.95 20.00
CA HIS A 306 -10.47 -13.48 21.35
C HIS A 306 -8.98 -13.73 21.60
N LYS A 307 -8.46 -13.30 22.75
CA LYS A 307 -7.07 -13.58 23.18
C LYS A 307 -6.96 -15.07 23.54
N GLY A 308 -6.37 -15.86 22.65
CA GLY A 308 -6.23 -17.31 22.82
C GLY A 308 -7.45 -18.15 22.39
N GLY A 309 -8.44 -17.54 21.73
CA GLY A 309 -9.60 -18.26 21.18
C GLY A 309 -9.29 -19.08 19.93
N ASP A 310 -10.16 -20.05 19.64
CA ASP A 310 -10.16 -20.78 18.37
C ASP A 310 -10.61 -19.85 17.24
N ARG A 311 -9.70 -19.59 16.31
CA ARG A 311 -9.81 -18.51 15.32
C ARG A 311 -10.69 -18.89 14.13
N ASP A 312 -10.82 -20.18 13.81
CA ASP A 312 -11.79 -20.66 12.81
C ASP A 312 -13.20 -20.56 13.40
N ARG A 313 -13.32 -20.92 14.69
CA ARG A 313 -14.56 -20.67 15.43
C ARG A 313 -14.87 -19.18 15.52
N ASP A 314 -13.88 -18.31 15.70
CA ASP A 314 -14.10 -16.85 15.69
C ASP A 314 -14.60 -16.35 14.33
N TYR A 315 -14.06 -16.86 13.22
CA TYR A 315 -14.58 -16.54 11.87
C TYR A 315 -16.03 -17.01 11.71
N TRP A 316 -16.34 -18.27 12.04
CA TRP A 316 -17.69 -18.82 11.88
C TRP A 316 -18.69 -18.25 12.89
N ALA A 317 -18.27 -17.93 14.11
CA ALA A 317 -19.10 -17.30 15.13
C ALA A 317 -19.37 -15.83 14.80
N TYR A 318 -18.39 -15.13 14.22
CA TYR A 318 -18.56 -13.75 13.75
C TYR A 318 -19.32 -13.68 12.40
N MET A 319 -19.50 -14.81 11.72
CA MET A 319 -20.33 -15.02 10.52
C MET A 319 -21.79 -15.40 10.83
N LEU A 320 -22.17 -15.62 12.10
CA LEU A 320 -23.58 -15.81 12.48
C LEU A 320 -24.41 -14.59 12.05
N PRO A 321 -25.67 -14.80 11.63
CA PRO A 321 -26.25 -14.14 10.46
C PRO A 321 -26.18 -12.62 10.59
N ARG A 322 -25.25 -12.02 9.84
CA ARG A 322 -25.24 -10.59 9.60
C ARG A 322 -26.16 -10.32 8.42
N ASP A 323 -27.18 -9.50 8.66
CA ASP A 323 -27.98 -8.95 7.57
C ASP A 323 -27.17 -7.96 6.71
N ARG A 324 -26.05 -7.43 7.27
CA ARG A 324 -25.19 -6.42 6.62
C ARG A 324 -23.71 -6.57 6.95
N TYR A 325 -22.86 -6.51 5.93
CA TYR A 325 -21.40 -6.64 6.05
C TYR A 325 -20.70 -5.35 6.47
N ASP A 326 -21.33 -4.21 6.25
CA ASP A 326 -20.85 -2.87 6.60
C ASP A 326 -21.38 -2.37 7.96
N GLU A 327 -22.02 -3.26 8.73
CA GLU A 327 -22.53 -2.92 10.05
C GLU A 327 -21.37 -2.51 10.98
N ASN A 328 -21.47 -1.31 11.55
CA ASN A 328 -20.44 -0.62 12.35
C ASN A 328 -19.21 -0.12 11.57
N CYS A 329 -19.29 -0.01 10.25
CA CYS A 329 -18.25 0.63 9.43
C CYS A 329 -18.60 2.09 9.13
N ARG A 330 -17.59 2.95 9.01
CA ARG A 330 -17.73 4.36 8.61
C ARG A 330 -18.16 4.52 7.15
N ILE A 331 -17.88 3.51 6.34
CA ILE A 331 -18.19 3.47 4.91
C ILE A 331 -19.10 2.29 4.60
N LYS A 332 -20.00 2.47 3.62
CA LYS A 332 -20.83 1.39 3.10
C LYS A 332 -19.99 0.52 2.17
N HIS A 333 -20.11 -0.79 2.29
CA HIS A 333 -19.43 -1.75 1.42
C HIS A 333 -20.12 -3.12 1.43
N GLY A 334 -19.83 -3.93 0.41
CA GLY A 334 -20.38 -5.29 0.29
C GLY A 334 -19.60 -6.36 1.06
N GLU A 335 -20.06 -7.61 0.90
CA GLU A 335 -19.39 -8.82 1.36
C GLU A 335 -17.93 -8.91 0.92
N PRO A 336 -17.54 -8.62 -0.35
CA PRO A 336 -16.16 -8.81 -0.77
C PRO A 336 -15.18 -7.93 0.01
N THR A 337 -15.49 -6.64 0.17
CA THR A 337 -14.68 -5.73 0.97
C THR A 337 -14.55 -6.22 2.41
N TRP A 338 -15.64 -6.66 3.04
CA TRP A 338 -15.58 -7.24 4.38
C TRP A 338 -14.68 -8.49 4.43
N TYR A 339 -14.88 -9.44 3.50
CA TYR A 339 -14.17 -10.71 3.44
C TYR A 339 -12.65 -10.51 3.31
N PHE A 340 -12.22 -9.65 2.38
CA PHE A 340 -10.79 -9.36 2.18
C PHE A 340 -10.20 -8.47 3.28
N SER A 341 -11.04 -7.75 4.03
CA SER A 341 -10.61 -6.95 5.20
C SER A 341 -10.57 -7.75 6.50
N PHE A 342 -11.04 -9.00 6.48
CA PHE A 342 -11.04 -9.84 7.67
C PHE A 342 -9.61 -10.15 8.12
N MET A 343 -9.30 -9.91 9.40
CA MET A 343 -7.98 -10.07 10.01
C MET A 343 -7.84 -11.29 10.93
N GLY A 344 -8.89 -12.08 11.17
CA GLY A 344 -8.84 -13.35 11.92
C GLY A 344 -8.21 -14.49 11.09
N ARG A 345 -7.24 -15.25 11.63
CA ARG A 345 -6.28 -16.12 10.90
C ARG A 345 -6.94 -17.07 9.87
N ARG A 346 -6.38 -17.17 8.64
CA ARG A 346 -6.46 -18.37 7.78
C ARG A 346 -5.05 -18.91 7.54
N GLU A 347 -4.36 -19.29 8.60
CA GLU A 347 -3.03 -19.90 8.49
C GLU A 347 -3.21 -21.41 8.66
N LYS A 348 -3.44 -22.07 7.52
CA LYS A 348 -2.74 -23.32 7.31
C LYS A 348 -1.43 -22.96 6.61
N LYS A 349 -0.36 -22.83 7.40
CA LYS A 349 0.98 -23.18 6.90
C LYS A 349 0.90 -24.67 6.55
N GLY A 350 1.16 -25.00 5.29
CA GLY A 350 1.17 -26.37 4.81
C GLY A 350 0.64 -26.48 3.39
N LEU A 351 1.43 -26.01 2.41
CA LEU A 351 1.49 -26.55 1.04
C LEU A 351 2.50 -25.84 0.12
N ILE A 352 3.46 -25.06 0.64
CA ILE A 352 4.73 -24.82 -0.06
C ILE A 352 5.84 -25.00 0.98
N ALA A 353 6.76 -25.90 0.65
CA ALA A 353 7.71 -26.55 1.53
C ALA A 353 8.78 -25.59 2.07
N ASP A 354 9.17 -25.83 3.31
CA ASP A 354 10.55 -25.61 3.75
C ASP A 354 11.42 -26.65 3.01
N VAL A 355 12.21 -26.19 2.04
CA VAL A 355 13.51 -26.75 1.66
C VAL A 355 14.45 -25.59 1.35
#